data_AF-B1M578-F1
#
_entry.id   AF-B1M578-F1
#
_cell.length_a   1.000
_cell.length_b   1.000
_cell.length_c   1.000
_cell.angle_alpha   90.00
_cell.angle_beta   90.00
_cell.angle_gamma   90.00
#
_symmetry.space_group_name_H-M   'P 1'
#
loop_
_entity.id
_entity.type
_entity.pdbx_description
1 polymer ?
#
loop_
_entity_poly.entity_id
_entity_poly.type
_entity_poly.pdbx_seq_one_letter_code
_entity_poly.pdbx_strand_id
1 'polypeptide(L)'
;MLRRLKAAAWRLEYQYRNSFVLLRARTRVGVCLQSADRDVAYLPISGDAAAAERAGSAEACVMTTGRFSVAARALAEEQTVLALHCLQMDLLPPRDRSMVVPRSVRGNGLRCAA
;
A
#
# COMPACT_ATOMS: atom_id res chain seq x y z
N MET A 1 -4.62 13.96 -10.08
CA MET A 1 -3.79 12.82 -9.62
C MET A 1 -2.42 12.77 -10.30
N LEU A 2 -2.32 12.35 -11.57
CA LEU A 2 -1.03 12.14 -12.27
C LEU A 2 -0.11 13.36 -12.31
N ARG A 3 -0.65 14.59 -12.47
CA ARG A 3 0.14 15.82 -12.40
C ARG A 3 0.82 16.01 -11.04
N ARG A 4 0.13 15.68 -9.93
CA ARG A 4 0.67 15.75 -8.57
C ARG A 4 1.75 14.70 -8.34
N LEU A 5 1.55 13.48 -8.85
CA LEU A 5 2.58 12.43 -8.83
C LEU A 5 3.87 12.88 -9.53
N LYS A 6 3.73 13.41 -10.75
CA LYS A 6 4.88 13.94 -11.51
C LYS A 6 5.59 15.07 -10.75
N ALA A 7 4.83 16.01 -10.18
CA ALA A 7 5.39 17.09 -9.37
C ALA A 7 6.15 16.58 -8.14
N ALA A 8 5.70 15.48 -7.54
CA ALA A 8 6.36 14.79 -6.44
C ALA A 8 7.44 13.77 -6.89
N ALA A 9 7.89 13.86 -8.15
CA ALA A 9 8.89 12.98 -8.76
C ALA A 9 8.54 11.48 -8.80
N TRP A 10 7.26 11.14 -8.69
CA TRP A 10 6.76 9.78 -8.94
C TRP A 10 6.57 9.56 -10.45
N ARG A 11 7.06 8.44 -10.93
CA ARG A 11 6.89 7.95 -12.30
C ARG A 11 5.95 6.75 -12.28
N LEU A 12 5.04 6.69 -13.25
CA LEU A 12 4.21 5.52 -13.49
C LEU A 12 5.06 4.47 -14.23
N GLU A 13 5.26 3.30 -13.63
CA GLU A 13 6.03 2.20 -14.22
C GLU A 13 5.11 1.17 -14.90
N TYR A 14 3.97 0.87 -14.28
CA TYR A 14 2.99 -0.07 -14.80
C TYR A 14 1.58 0.36 -14.41
N GLN A 15 0.60 0.06 -15.26
CA GLN A 15 -0.83 0.27 -14.98
C GLN A 15 -1.64 -0.89 -15.53
N TYR A 16 -2.51 -1.47 -14.70
CA TYR A 16 -3.48 -2.48 -15.10
C TYR A 16 -4.78 -2.30 -14.36
N ARG A 17 -5.85 -2.00 -15.12
CA ARG A 17 -7.17 -1.65 -14.57
C ARG A 17 -7.03 -0.54 -13.52
N ASN A 18 -7.35 -0.85 -12.27
CA ASN A 18 -7.35 0.08 -11.16
C ASN A 18 -6.04 0.04 -10.35
N SER A 19 -5.10 -0.81 -10.74
CA SER A 19 -3.80 -0.95 -10.07
C SER A 19 -2.71 -0.27 -10.89
N PHE A 20 -1.78 0.39 -10.23
CA PHE A 20 -0.62 1.01 -10.84
C PHE A 20 0.62 0.93 -9.95
N VAL A 21 1.78 0.93 -10.57
CA VAL A 21 3.08 0.91 -9.91
C VAL A 21 3.70 2.28 -10.03
N LEU A 22 4.02 2.87 -8.88
CA LEU A 22 4.72 4.14 -8.81
C LEU A 22 6.17 3.89 -8.44
N LEU A 23 7.07 4.52 -9.18
CA LEU A 23 8.50 4.51 -8.94
C LEU A 23 8.97 5.93 -8.61
N ARG A 24 9.67 6.09 -7.49
CA ARG A 24 10.42 7.31 -7.16
C ARG A 24 11.78 6.92 -6.63
N ALA A 25 12.84 7.45 -7.27
CA ALA A 25 14.21 7.01 -7.02
C ALA A 25 14.36 5.48 -7.15
N ARG A 26 14.50 4.75 -6.02
CA ARG A 26 14.59 3.29 -5.96
C ARG A 26 13.38 2.64 -5.28
N THR A 27 12.35 3.43 -4.99
CA THR A 27 11.18 2.99 -4.23
C THR A 27 10.04 2.70 -5.19
N ARG A 28 9.60 1.44 -5.21
CA ARG A 28 8.39 1.00 -5.91
C ARG A 28 7.25 0.86 -4.91
N VAL A 29 6.09 1.43 -5.23
CA VAL A 29 4.85 1.26 -4.46
C VAL A 29 3.77 0.70 -5.40
N GLY A 30 3.17 -0.42 -5.02
CA GLY A 30 1.97 -0.94 -5.67
C GLY A 30 0.75 -0.21 -5.13
N VAL A 31 0.04 0.52 -5.99
CA VAL A 31 -1.15 1.29 -5.62
C VAL A 31 -2.38 0.71 -6.31
N CYS A 32 -3.47 0.57 -5.57
CA CYS A 32 -4.78 0.24 -6.09
C CYS A 32 -5.76 1.37 -5.82
N LEU A 33 -6.49 1.82 -6.83
CA LEU A 33 -7.47 2.89 -6.71
C LEU A 33 -8.88 2.32 -6.58
N GLN A 34 -9.52 2.59 -5.44
CA GLN A 34 -10.93 2.39 -5.22
C GLN A 34 -11.71 3.69 -5.42
N SER A 35 -12.46 3.77 -6.52
CA SER A 35 -13.47 4.81 -6.67
C SER A 35 -14.67 4.45 -5.78
N ALA A 36 -14.98 5.31 -4.82
CA ALA A 36 -16.13 5.13 -3.95
C ALA A 36 -16.80 6.49 -3.69
N ASP A 37 -18.12 6.53 -3.90
CA ASP A 37 -18.96 7.70 -3.59
C ASP A 37 -19.39 7.73 -2.12
N ARG A 38 -19.14 6.64 -1.39
CA ARG A 38 -19.43 6.44 0.03
C ARG A 38 -18.19 5.93 0.75
N ASP A 39 -18.28 5.85 2.06
CA ASP A 39 -17.20 5.32 2.88
C ASP A 39 -16.89 3.87 2.49
N VAL A 40 -15.62 3.60 2.17
CA VAL A 40 -15.07 2.29 1.88
C VAL A 40 -15.09 1.48 3.19
N ALA A 41 -16.05 0.58 3.29
CA ALA A 41 -16.27 -0.25 4.47
C ALA A 41 -15.24 -1.39 4.59
N TYR A 42 -14.67 -1.84 3.47
CA TYR A 42 -13.70 -2.94 3.40
C TYR A 42 -12.54 -2.60 2.46
N LEU A 43 -11.32 -3.01 2.82
CA LEU A 43 -10.16 -2.88 1.95
C LEU A 43 -10.01 -4.15 1.09
N PRO A 44 -9.75 -4.04 -0.23
CA PRO A 44 -9.50 -5.18 -1.10
C PRO A 44 -8.05 -5.69 -0.96
N ILE A 45 -7.60 -5.95 0.27
CA ILE A 45 -6.18 -6.11 0.61
C ILE A 45 -5.49 -7.22 -0.20
N SER A 46 -6.22 -8.29 -0.53
CA SER A 46 -5.70 -9.38 -1.38
C SER A 46 -5.34 -8.92 -2.79
N GLY A 47 -6.10 -8.00 -3.39
CA GLY A 47 -5.80 -7.41 -4.69
C GLY A 47 -4.58 -6.49 -4.65
N ASP A 48 -4.37 -5.82 -3.53
CA ASP A 48 -3.31 -4.83 -3.34
C ASP A 48 -1.97 -5.50 -3.03
N ALA A 49 -1.99 -6.50 -2.14
CA ALA A 49 -0.86 -7.38 -1.88
C ALA A 49 -0.42 -8.07 -3.18
N ALA A 50 -1.36 -8.61 -3.96
CA ALA A 50 -1.05 -9.22 -5.25
C ALA A 50 -0.52 -8.20 -6.28
N ALA A 51 -0.95 -6.94 -6.23
CA ALA A 51 -0.41 -5.89 -7.09
C ALA A 51 1.01 -5.48 -6.67
N ALA A 52 1.27 -5.36 -5.37
CA ALA A 52 2.60 -5.07 -4.84
C ALA A 52 3.58 -6.22 -5.12
N GLU A 53 3.16 -7.47 -4.91
CA GLU A 53 3.94 -8.67 -5.23
C GLU A 53 4.30 -8.74 -6.71
N ARG A 54 3.31 -8.61 -7.62
CA ARG A 54 3.56 -8.57 -9.08
C ARG A 54 4.49 -7.44 -9.49
N ALA A 55 4.49 -6.33 -8.77
CA ALA A 55 5.36 -5.19 -9.03
C ALA A 55 6.80 -5.36 -8.49
N GLY A 56 7.08 -6.44 -7.74
CA GLY A 56 8.28 -6.54 -6.92
C GLY A 56 8.40 -5.36 -5.94
N SER A 57 7.25 -4.78 -5.54
CA SER A 57 7.17 -3.67 -4.62
C SER A 57 7.16 -4.21 -3.19
N ALA A 58 7.82 -3.48 -2.31
CA ALA A 58 7.86 -3.84 -0.91
C ALA A 58 6.76 -3.16 -0.08
N GLU A 59 5.86 -2.38 -0.69
CA GLU A 59 4.77 -1.67 -0.02
C GLU A 59 3.51 -1.62 -0.90
N ALA A 60 2.37 -2.00 -0.31
CA ALA A 60 1.06 -1.91 -0.93
C ALA A 60 0.32 -0.67 -0.40
N CYS A 61 -0.44 -0.02 -1.28
CA CYS A 61 -1.25 1.14 -0.95
C CYS A 61 -2.62 1.04 -1.62
N VAL A 62 -3.67 1.30 -0.85
CA VAL A 62 -5.02 1.54 -1.35
C VAL A 62 -5.28 3.02 -1.33
N MET A 63 -5.61 3.56 -2.50
CA MET A 63 -6.10 4.91 -2.63
C MET A 63 -7.59 4.93 -2.87
N THR A 64 -8.31 5.87 -2.27
CA THR A 64 -9.72 6.08 -2.56
C THR A 64 -10.06 7.53 -2.87
N THR A 65 -11.13 7.75 -3.63
CA THR A 65 -11.77 9.05 -3.81
C THR A 65 -12.76 9.40 -2.69
N GLY A 66 -13.17 8.41 -1.90
CA GLY A 66 -14.08 8.56 -0.76
C GLY A 66 -13.32 8.59 0.57
N ARG A 67 -13.92 8.07 1.64
CA ARG A 67 -13.25 7.90 2.94
C ARG A 67 -13.14 6.43 3.28
N PHE A 68 -12.12 6.03 4.02
CA PHE A 68 -12.09 4.70 4.63
C PHE A 68 -12.85 4.72 5.94
N SER A 69 -13.65 3.69 6.19
CA SER A 69 -14.23 3.44 7.50
C SER A 69 -13.13 3.21 8.55
N VAL A 70 -13.47 3.37 9.83
CA VAL A 70 -12.52 3.10 10.93
C VAL A 70 -12.03 1.64 10.89
N ALA A 71 -12.94 0.69 10.65
CA ALA A 71 -12.61 -0.72 10.53
C ALA A 71 -11.68 -1.01 9.34
N ALA A 72 -11.94 -0.38 8.18
CA ALA A 72 -11.07 -0.49 7.02
C ALA A 72 -9.66 0.05 7.35
N ARG A 73 -9.54 1.22 7.99
CA ARG A 73 -8.23 1.76 8.37
C ARG A 73 -7.45 0.84 9.31
N ALA A 74 -8.12 0.29 10.34
CA ALA A 74 -7.50 -0.65 11.26
C ALA A 74 -6.95 -1.90 10.55
N LEU A 75 -7.72 -2.47 9.61
CA LEU A 75 -7.28 -3.62 8.81
C LEU A 75 -6.08 -3.29 7.90
N ALA A 76 -6.03 -2.08 7.35
CA ALA A 76 -4.88 -1.61 6.57
C ALA A 76 -3.61 -1.61 7.42
N GLU A 77 -3.70 -1.05 8.63
CA GLU A 77 -2.57 -0.94 9.57
C GLU A 77 -2.07 -2.32 10.01
N GLU A 78 -2.97 -3.24 10.35
CA GLU A 78 -2.63 -4.63 10.70
C GLU A 78 -1.88 -5.34 9.57
N GLN A 79 -2.29 -5.11 8.31
CA GLN A 79 -1.70 -5.76 7.14
C GLN A 79 -0.56 -4.96 6.51
N THR A 80 -0.12 -3.88 7.16
CA THR A 80 0.98 -3.01 6.67
C THR A 80 0.71 -2.44 5.27
N VAL A 81 -0.56 -2.13 4.99
CA VAL A 81 -1.04 -1.51 3.75
C VAL A 81 -1.40 -0.06 4.01
N LEU A 82 -0.94 0.85 3.16
CA LEU A 82 -1.28 2.27 3.28
C LEU A 82 -2.68 2.54 2.75
N ALA A 83 -3.59 3.01 3.59
CA ALA A 83 -4.92 3.47 3.16
C ALA A 83 -4.96 5.01 3.08
N LEU A 84 -4.95 5.56 1.85
CA LEU A 84 -4.86 7.00 1.60
C LEU A 84 -6.03 7.54 0.77
N HIS A 85 -6.45 8.76 1.04
CA HIS A 85 -7.26 9.49 0.06
C HIS A 85 -6.39 9.89 -1.14
N CYS A 86 -6.97 9.98 -2.34
CA CYS A 86 -6.27 10.41 -3.56
C CYS A 86 -5.71 11.85 -3.53
N LEU A 87 -5.98 12.60 -2.45
CA LEU A 87 -5.44 13.93 -2.21
C LEU A 87 -4.21 13.89 -1.29
N GLN A 88 -4.01 12.78 -0.57
CA GLN A 88 -2.91 12.53 0.37
C GLN A 88 -1.75 11.76 -0.28
N MET A 89 -1.60 11.86 -1.60
CA MET A 89 -0.59 11.11 -2.35
C MET A 89 0.85 11.51 -2.00
N ASP A 90 1.01 12.71 -1.45
CA ASP A 90 2.25 13.23 -0.88
C ASP A 90 2.73 12.39 0.33
N LEU A 91 1.83 11.65 0.99
CA LEU A 91 2.15 10.72 2.08
C LEU A 91 2.67 9.37 1.58
N LEU A 92 2.76 9.14 0.27
CA LEU A 92 3.42 7.95 -0.25
C LEU A 92 4.89 7.95 0.20
N PRO A 93 5.34 6.91 0.90
CA PRO A 93 6.67 6.91 1.50
C PRO A 93 7.73 6.92 0.40
N PRO A 94 8.72 7.83 0.45
CA PRO A 94 9.83 7.87 -0.52
C PRO A 94 10.87 6.76 -0.31
N ARG A 95 10.59 5.78 0.54
CA ARG A 95 11.46 5.27 1.60
C ARG A 95 12.98 5.23 1.37
N ASP A 96 13.69 5.81 2.34
CA ASP A 96 14.99 5.33 2.80
C ASP A 96 14.76 4.35 3.97
N ARG A 97 15.27 3.13 3.87
CA ARG A 97 14.88 1.97 4.70
C ARG A 97 15.86 1.63 5.82
N SER A 98 16.72 2.54 6.26
CA SER A 98 17.62 2.27 7.40
C SER A 98 16.92 2.06 8.76
N MET A 99 15.58 2.12 8.81
CA MET A 99 14.76 1.99 10.03
C MET A 99 13.69 0.88 9.95
N VAL A 100 13.82 -0.13 9.07
CA VAL A 100 13.09 -1.39 9.31
C VAL A 100 13.95 -2.24 10.25
N VAL A 101 13.70 -2.12 11.56
CA VAL A 101 14.10 -3.17 12.49
C VAL A 101 13.43 -4.46 11.99
N PRO A 102 14.15 -5.56 11.73
CA PRO A 102 13.52 -6.84 11.47
C PRO A 102 12.61 -7.11 12.67
N ARG A 103 11.29 -7.19 12.45
CA ARG A 103 10.40 -7.63 13.51
C ARG A 103 10.81 -9.06 13.83
N SER A 104 11.49 -9.22 14.96
CA SER A 104 11.83 -10.49 15.56
C SER A 104 10.57 -11.36 15.52
N VAL A 105 10.68 -12.53 14.89
CA VAL A 105 9.63 -13.54 14.85
C VAL A 105 9.30 -13.89 16.30
N ARG A 106 8.25 -13.27 16.84
CA ARG A 106 7.77 -13.52 18.20
C ARG A 106 6.70 -14.59 18.13
N GLY A 107 7.17 -15.84 18.13
CA GLY A 107 6.55 -16.99 18.80
C GLY A 107 5.27 -17.57 18.20
N ASN A 108 5.34 -18.84 17.82
CA ASN A 108 4.58 -19.83 18.57
C ASN A 108 5.34 -21.15 18.58
N GLY A 109 5.63 -21.64 19.79
CA GLY A 109 6.30 -22.90 19.99
C GLY A 109 5.40 -24.06 19.60
N LEU A 110 5.97 -25.03 18.89
CA LEU A 110 5.60 -26.43 19.01
C LEU A 110 6.92 -27.20 18.99
N ARG A 111 7.43 -27.49 20.18
CA ARG A 111 8.29 -28.66 20.39
C ARG A 111 7.36 -29.87 20.25
N CYS A 112 7.42 -30.56 19.12
CA CYS A 112 7.00 -31.95 19.08
C CYS A 112 8.26 -32.79 19.30
N ALA A 113 8.36 -33.31 20.53
CA ALA A 113 9.25 -34.41 20.87
C ALA A 113 8.57 -35.72 20.49
N ALA A 114 9.29 -36.58 19.78
CA ALA A 114 9.44 -38.03 19.97
C ALA A 114 10.34 -38.56 18.85
#